data_AF-A0A1S3YX41-F1
#
_entry.id   AF-A0A1S3YX41-F1
#
_cell.length_a   1.000
_cell.length_b   1.000
_cell.length_c   1.000
_cell.angle_alpha   90.00
_cell.angle_beta   90.00
_cell.angle_gamma   90.00
#
_symmetry.space_group_name_H-M   'P 1'
#
loop_
_entity.id
_entity.type
_entity.pdbx_description
1 polymer ?
#
loop_
_entity_poly.entity_id
_entity_poly.type
_entity_poly.pdbx_seq_one_letter_code
_entity_poly.pdbx_strand_id
1 'polypeptide(L)'
;MVRGKTELKRIENATSRQVTFSKRRSGLLKKAFELSVLCDAEVALVVFSPKGKLYEFSSSSTNKTIERYQKNNKYLGLNISKIADIQTTEHLKEEVATMTRKLEFLEDSKRKLLGQGLDSSSFDELQQVEEQLERSLSCIRARKNLLLREQIAHLKEEEKILMKQNADLRKRIEVLPLSLTIVPREEEDSQRQTMEIETELSIGLPQRQSSH
;
A
#
# COMPACT_ATOMS: atom_id res chain seq x y z
N MET A 1 -43.72 -25.46 -28.25
CA MET A 1 -44.12 -25.27 -26.83
C MET A 1 -44.48 -23.81 -26.62
N VAL A 2 -45.78 -23.49 -26.64
CA VAL A 2 -46.27 -22.17 -26.26
C VAL A 2 -46.25 -22.11 -24.73
N ARG A 3 -45.38 -21.26 -24.20
CA ARG A 3 -45.11 -21.08 -22.77
C ARG A 3 -45.90 -19.85 -22.30
N GLY A 4 -46.58 -19.96 -21.17
CA GLY A 4 -47.42 -18.88 -20.62
C GLY A 4 -46.68 -17.57 -20.38
N LYS A 5 -47.44 -16.48 -20.20
CA LYS A 5 -46.92 -15.13 -19.94
C LYS A 5 -45.97 -15.14 -18.74
N THR A 6 -44.71 -14.75 -18.96
CA THR A 6 -43.71 -14.60 -17.90
C THR A 6 -43.67 -13.16 -17.40
N GLU A 7 -43.61 -12.95 -16.09
CA GLU A 7 -43.42 -11.62 -15.48
C GLU A 7 -42.06 -11.01 -15.84
N LEU A 8 -41.99 -9.67 -15.91
CA LEU A 8 -40.75 -8.92 -16.18
C LEU A 8 -39.95 -8.74 -14.87
N LYS A 9 -39.41 -9.84 -14.35
CA LYS A 9 -38.52 -9.86 -13.19
C LYS A 9 -37.32 -10.77 -13.44
N ARG A 10 -36.30 -10.69 -12.57
CA ARG A 10 -35.14 -11.58 -12.63
C ARG A 10 -35.60 -13.04 -12.52
N ILE A 11 -35.09 -13.90 -13.42
CA ILE A 11 -35.34 -15.35 -13.35
C ILE A 11 -34.37 -15.93 -12.32
N GLU A 12 -34.88 -16.51 -11.23
CA GLU A 12 -34.03 -17.01 -10.15
C GLU A 12 -33.27 -18.30 -10.50
N ASN A 13 -33.94 -19.24 -11.16
CA ASN A 13 -33.31 -20.49 -11.59
C ASN A 13 -32.20 -20.24 -12.64
N ALA A 14 -30.96 -20.61 -12.31
CA ALA A 14 -29.78 -20.32 -13.13
C ALA A 14 -29.83 -20.96 -14.52
N THR A 15 -30.23 -22.23 -14.63
CA THR A 15 -30.33 -22.95 -15.90
C THR A 15 -31.40 -22.32 -16.81
N SER A 16 -32.57 -22.02 -16.25
CA SER A 16 -33.64 -21.34 -16.98
C SER A 16 -33.24 -19.93 -17.41
N ARG A 17 -32.52 -19.19 -16.56
CA ARG A 17 -31.98 -17.86 -16.85
C ARG A 17 -30.96 -17.92 -18.00
N GLN A 18 -30.05 -18.90 -17.99
CA GLN A 18 -29.05 -19.07 -19.05
C GLN A 18 -29.70 -19.40 -20.40
N VAL A 19 -30.65 -20.34 -20.44
CA VAL A 19 -31.38 -20.69 -21.67
C VAL A 19 -32.18 -19.49 -22.18
N THR A 20 -32.83 -18.75 -21.28
CA THR A 20 -33.60 -17.56 -21.63
C THR A 20 -32.71 -16.43 -22.14
N PHE A 21 -31.56 -16.19 -21.50
CA PHE A 21 -30.57 -15.23 -21.96
C PHE A 21 -30.12 -15.56 -23.38
N SER A 22 -29.73 -16.81 -23.65
CA SER A 22 -29.31 -17.23 -24.99
C SER A 22 -30.40 -16.98 -26.04
N LYS A 23 -31.65 -17.34 -25.76
CA LYS A 23 -32.77 -17.14 -26.71
C LYS A 23 -33.13 -15.67 -26.89
N ARG A 24 -33.27 -14.90 -25.81
CA ARG A 24 -33.64 -13.47 -25.87
C ARG A 24 -32.53 -12.62 -26.47
N ARG A 25 -31.26 -12.88 -26.14
CA ARG A 25 -30.11 -12.22 -26.75
C ARG A 25 -30.11 -12.44 -28.26
N SER A 26 -30.24 -13.69 -28.72
CA SER A 26 -30.30 -13.98 -30.16
C SER A 26 -31.53 -13.34 -30.83
N GLY A 27 -32.69 -13.33 -30.19
CA GLY A 27 -33.88 -12.64 -30.70
C GLY A 27 -33.70 -11.13 -30.81
N LEU A 28 -33.10 -10.50 -29.79
CA LEU A 28 -32.81 -9.07 -29.77
C LEU A 28 -31.80 -8.67 -30.85
N LEU A 29 -30.75 -9.47 -31.04
CA LEU A 29 -29.77 -9.27 -32.11
C LEU A 29 -30.43 -9.33 -33.50
N LYS A 30 -31.34 -10.28 -33.73
CA LYS A 30 -32.12 -10.36 -34.97
C LYS A 30 -32.99 -9.13 -35.18
N LYS A 31 -33.66 -8.64 -34.13
CA LYS A 31 -34.49 -7.43 -34.22
C LYS A 31 -33.67 -6.16 -34.47
N ALA A 32 -32.51 -6.03 -33.85
CA ALA A 32 -31.57 -4.93 -34.14
C ALA A 32 -31.11 -4.96 -35.60
N PHE A 33 -30.79 -6.15 -36.12
CA PHE A 33 -30.45 -6.33 -37.54
C PHE A 33 -31.60 -5.97 -38.48
N GLU A 34 -32.80 -6.52 -38.24
CA GLU A 34 -34.01 -6.19 -39.02
C GLU A 34 -34.25 -4.67 -39.05
N LEU A 35 -34.17 -3.99 -37.90
CA LEU A 35 -34.34 -2.54 -37.82
C LEU A 35 -33.28 -1.78 -38.64
N SER A 36 -32.02 -2.20 -38.56
CA SER A 36 -30.95 -1.54 -39.30
C SER A 36 -31.13 -1.65 -40.82
N VAL A 37 -31.59 -2.81 -41.31
CA VAL A 37 -31.77 -3.05 -42.74
C VAL A 37 -33.07 -2.44 -43.26
N LEU A 38 -34.18 -2.59 -42.54
CA LEU A 38 -35.50 -2.12 -43.00
C LEU A 38 -35.64 -0.61 -42.99
N CYS A 39 -34.94 0.08 -42.09
CA CYS A 39 -35.09 1.51 -41.89
C CYS A 39 -33.81 2.31 -42.19
N ASP A 40 -32.77 1.67 -42.75
CA ASP A 40 -31.44 2.27 -42.96
C ASP A 40 -30.91 2.99 -41.71
N ALA A 41 -31.15 2.39 -40.55
CA ALA A 41 -30.81 2.95 -39.26
C ALA A 41 -29.47 2.43 -38.77
N GLU A 42 -28.59 3.32 -38.31
CA GLU A 42 -27.36 2.89 -37.60
C GLU A 42 -27.74 2.39 -36.20
N VAL A 43 -27.53 1.09 -35.96
CA VAL A 43 -27.88 0.42 -34.70
C VAL A 43 -26.65 -0.29 -34.14
N ALA A 44 -26.38 -0.08 -32.85
CA ALA A 44 -25.41 -0.86 -32.08
C ALA A 44 -26.06 -1.41 -30.81
N LEU A 45 -25.72 -2.65 -30.47
CA LEU A 45 -26.20 -3.36 -29.29
C LEU A 45 -25.02 -4.01 -28.58
N VAL A 46 -24.89 -3.74 -27.29
CA VAL A 46 -23.85 -4.30 -26.41
C VAL A 46 -24.52 -4.99 -25.23
N VAL A 47 -24.18 -6.25 -24.99
CA VAL A 47 -24.74 -7.06 -23.91
C VAL A 47 -23.62 -7.78 -23.16
N PHE A 48 -23.51 -7.51 -21.86
CA PHE A 48 -22.63 -8.26 -20.96
C PHE A 48 -23.43 -9.33 -20.22
N SER A 49 -22.93 -10.56 -20.23
CA SER A 49 -23.45 -11.59 -19.33
C SER A 49 -23.02 -11.32 -17.88
N PRO A 50 -23.68 -11.92 -16.87
CA PRO A 50 -23.24 -11.83 -15.48
C PRO A 50 -21.82 -12.35 -15.22
N LYS A 51 -21.26 -13.13 -16.15
CA LYS A 51 -19.86 -13.62 -16.11
C LYS A 51 -18.88 -12.68 -16.82
N GLY A 52 -19.31 -11.48 -17.21
CA GLY A 52 -18.50 -10.49 -17.94
C GLY A 52 -18.32 -10.77 -19.43
N LYS A 53 -18.82 -11.89 -19.97
CA LYS A 53 -18.70 -12.17 -21.41
C LYS A 53 -19.48 -11.14 -22.24
N LEU A 54 -18.79 -10.52 -23.18
CA LEU A 54 -19.31 -9.56 -24.14
C LEU A 54 -20.02 -10.26 -25.31
N TYR A 55 -21.17 -9.72 -25.68
CA TYR A 55 -21.88 -10.04 -26.90
C TYR A 55 -22.32 -8.73 -27.55
N GLU A 56 -21.96 -8.53 -28.81
CA GLU A 56 -22.22 -7.27 -29.51
C GLU A 56 -22.77 -7.49 -30.91
N PHE A 57 -23.42 -6.44 -31.42
CA PHE A 57 -23.83 -6.29 -32.80
C PHE A 57 -23.76 -4.81 -33.18
N SER A 58 -23.32 -4.52 -34.39
CA SER A 58 -23.41 -3.20 -35.00
C SER A 58 -23.72 -3.37 -36.48
N SER A 59 -24.53 -2.48 -37.04
CA SER A 59 -24.75 -2.43 -38.49
C SER A 59 -23.53 -1.91 -39.27
N SER A 60 -22.60 -1.24 -38.59
CA SER A 60 -21.33 -0.78 -39.15
C SER A 60 -20.17 -1.22 -38.24
N SER A 61 -19.65 -0.31 -37.42
CA SER A 61 -18.65 -0.65 -36.39
C SER A 61 -19.09 -0.10 -35.04
N THR A 62 -19.02 -0.94 -34.01
CA THR A 62 -19.39 -0.60 -32.63
C THR A 62 -18.68 0.66 -32.15
N ASN A 63 -17.36 0.77 -32.37
CA ASN A 63 -16.59 1.94 -31.98
C ASN A 63 -17.09 3.23 -32.64
N LYS A 64 -17.33 3.26 -33.96
CA LYS A 64 -17.86 4.46 -34.63
C LYS A 64 -19.26 4.84 -34.13
N THR A 65 -20.15 3.87 -33.91
CA THR A 65 -21.49 4.15 -33.40
C THR A 65 -21.42 4.70 -31.96
N ILE A 66 -20.54 4.15 -31.13
CA ILE A 66 -20.28 4.64 -29.77
C ILE A 66 -19.66 6.05 -29.82
N GLU A 67 -18.69 6.31 -30.68
CA GLU A 67 -18.09 7.63 -30.87
C GLU A 67 -19.13 8.65 -31.35
N ARG A 68 -20.01 8.28 -32.30
CA ARG A 68 -21.12 9.11 -32.78
C ARG A 68 -22.11 9.41 -31.66
N TYR A 69 -22.46 8.41 -30.85
CA TYR A 69 -23.29 8.59 -29.66
C TYR A 69 -22.62 9.51 -28.64
N GLN A 70 -21.34 9.31 -28.33
CA GLN A 70 -20.58 10.17 -27.43
C GLN A 70 -20.49 11.60 -27.96
N LYS A 71 -20.31 11.80 -29.26
CA LYS A 71 -20.29 13.13 -29.89
C LYS A 71 -21.66 13.80 -29.79
N ASN A 72 -22.75 13.10 -30.08
CA ASN A 72 -24.10 13.66 -29.96
C ASN A 72 -24.54 13.86 -28.50
N ASN A 73 -24.14 12.98 -27.60
CA ASN A 73 -24.38 13.12 -26.17
C ASN A 73 -23.50 14.21 -25.57
N LYS A 74 -22.30 14.47 -26.11
CA LYS A 74 -21.61 15.73 -25.86
C LYS A 74 -22.56 16.87 -26.26
N TYR A 75 -23.05 16.98 -27.50
CA TYR A 75 -23.96 18.08 -27.87
C TYR A 75 -25.22 18.28 -26.97
N LEU A 76 -25.80 17.22 -26.40
CA LEU A 76 -26.94 17.30 -25.47
C LEU A 76 -26.54 17.48 -23.98
N GLY A 77 -25.42 16.91 -23.54
CA GLY A 77 -24.88 16.99 -22.17
C GLY A 77 -23.89 18.14 -21.94
N LEU A 78 -23.45 18.81 -23.00
CA LEU A 78 -22.53 19.96 -23.02
C LEU A 78 -23.01 21.14 -22.15
N ASN A 79 -24.30 21.27 -21.86
CA ASN A 79 -24.81 22.36 -21.02
C ASN A 79 -24.78 22.05 -19.51
N ILE A 80 -24.70 20.78 -19.11
CA ILE A 80 -24.82 20.38 -17.70
C ILE A 80 -23.53 19.71 -17.19
N SER A 81 -22.86 18.87 -18.00
CA SER A 81 -21.67 18.13 -17.55
C SER A 81 -20.35 18.88 -17.77
N LYS A 82 -20.25 19.79 -18.76
CA LYS A 82 -19.01 20.56 -18.98
C LYS A 82 -18.63 21.45 -17.79
N ILE A 83 -19.60 22.05 -17.11
CA ILE A 83 -19.30 22.90 -15.94
C ILE A 83 -18.76 22.02 -14.80
N ALA A 84 -19.40 20.88 -14.55
CA ALA A 84 -19.01 19.97 -13.47
C ALA A 84 -17.68 19.24 -13.74
N ASP A 85 -17.47 18.71 -14.95
CA ASP A 85 -16.27 17.92 -15.30
C ASP A 85 -15.02 18.82 -15.49
N ILE A 86 -15.15 20.04 -16.03
CA ILE A 86 -14.01 20.96 -16.14
C ILE A 86 -13.61 21.46 -14.75
N GLN A 87 -14.57 21.81 -13.89
CA GLN A 87 -14.26 22.24 -12.52
C GLN A 87 -13.61 21.13 -11.69
N THR A 88 -14.10 19.89 -11.78
CA THR A 88 -13.49 18.76 -11.04
C THR A 88 -12.14 18.34 -11.61
N THR A 89 -11.95 18.33 -12.93
CA THR A 89 -10.64 18.01 -13.52
C THR A 89 -9.60 19.10 -13.30
N GLU A 90 -9.96 20.38 -13.35
CA GLU A 90 -9.05 21.48 -12.99
C GLU A 90 -8.74 21.48 -11.49
N HIS A 91 -9.72 21.25 -10.62
CA HIS A 91 -9.48 21.10 -9.18
C HIS A 91 -8.54 19.93 -8.88
N LEU A 92 -8.73 18.78 -9.51
CA LEU A 92 -7.84 17.62 -9.33
C LEU A 92 -6.42 17.90 -9.86
N LYS A 93 -6.28 18.62 -10.97
CA LYS A 93 -4.96 19.04 -11.47
C LYS A 93 -4.27 20.00 -10.50
N GLU A 94 -5.01 20.96 -9.96
CA GLU A 94 -4.48 21.90 -8.97
C GLU A 94 -4.07 21.16 -7.70
N GLU A 95 -4.88 20.22 -7.22
CA GLU A 95 -4.58 19.37 -6.07
C GLU A 95 -3.32 18.54 -6.32
N VAL A 96 -3.20 17.87 -7.47
CA VAL A 96 -1.99 17.16 -7.88
C VAL A 96 -0.78 18.09 -7.90
N ALA A 97 -0.89 19.28 -8.49
CA ALA A 97 0.20 20.25 -8.52
C ALA A 97 0.58 20.77 -7.13
N THR A 98 -0.37 20.90 -6.21
CA THR A 98 -0.07 21.25 -4.81
C THR A 98 0.62 20.11 -4.08
N MET A 99 0.22 18.86 -4.31
CA MET A 99 0.84 17.69 -3.72
C MET A 99 2.26 17.47 -4.24
N THR A 100 2.49 17.63 -5.55
CA THR A 100 3.82 17.55 -6.15
C THR A 100 4.78 18.58 -5.55
N ARG A 101 4.35 19.85 -5.42
CA ARG A 101 5.17 20.88 -4.75
C ARG A 101 5.48 20.56 -3.29
N LYS A 102 4.53 19.97 -2.56
CA LYS A 102 4.77 19.52 -1.18
C LYS A 102 5.77 18.38 -1.12
N LEU A 103 5.71 17.43 -2.06
CA LEU A 103 6.67 16.33 -2.14
C LEU A 103 8.07 16.84 -2.44
N GLU A 104 8.23 17.70 -3.44
CA GLU A 104 9.51 18.33 -3.77
C GLU A 104 10.09 19.08 -2.58
N PHE A 105 9.27 19.88 -1.87
CA PHE A 105 9.71 20.58 -0.66
C PHE A 105 10.16 19.63 0.46
N LEU A 106 9.44 18.53 0.68
CA LEU A 106 9.80 17.54 1.70
C LEU A 106 11.08 16.78 1.33
N GLU A 107 11.24 16.43 0.06
CA GLU A 107 12.45 15.78 -0.44
C GLU A 107 13.67 16.72 -0.32
N ASP A 108 13.50 18.00 -0.63
CA ASP A 108 14.53 19.03 -0.46
C ASP A 108 14.92 19.20 0.99
N SER A 109 13.93 19.32 1.88
CA SER A 109 14.14 19.40 3.33
C SER A 109 14.90 18.18 3.85
N LYS A 110 14.52 16.97 3.41
CA LYS A 110 15.24 15.73 3.74
C LYS A 110 16.68 15.76 3.24
N ARG A 111 16.93 16.18 1.99
CA ARG A 111 18.29 16.29 1.44
C ARG A 111 19.15 17.25 2.25
N LYS A 112 18.61 18.40 2.62
CA LYS A 112 19.30 19.39 3.47
C LYS A 112 19.63 18.83 4.85
N LEU A 113 18.70 18.12 5.50
CA LEU A 113 18.95 17.44 6.78
C LEU A 113 20.03 16.35 6.69
N LEU A 114 20.21 15.74 5.51
CA LEU A 114 21.27 14.78 5.23
C LEU A 114 22.60 15.45 4.81
N GLY A 115 22.67 16.78 4.83
CA GLY A 115 23.87 17.54 4.46
C GLY A 115 24.12 17.62 2.95
N GLN A 116 23.11 17.35 2.12
CA GLN A 116 23.23 17.37 0.66
C GLN A 116 22.69 18.68 0.08
N GLY A 117 23.36 19.22 -0.95
CA GLY A 117 22.86 20.38 -1.70
C GLY A 117 22.80 21.68 -0.89
N LEU A 118 23.73 21.85 0.06
CA LEU A 118 23.78 23.03 0.94
C LEU A 118 24.38 24.27 0.26
N ASP A 119 25.07 24.10 -0.86
CA ASP A 119 25.79 25.17 -1.58
C ASP A 119 24.88 26.32 -2.04
N SER A 120 23.59 26.03 -2.24
CA SER A 120 22.57 27.00 -2.66
C SER A 120 21.66 27.49 -1.53
N SER A 121 21.88 27.02 -0.29
CA SER A 121 21.06 27.41 0.87
C SER A 121 21.51 28.76 1.43
N SER A 122 20.56 29.56 1.92
CA SER A 122 20.88 30.79 2.63
C SER A 122 21.44 30.49 4.03
N PHE A 123 22.11 31.47 4.64
CA PHE A 123 22.62 31.34 6.01
C PHE A 123 21.50 31.03 7.01
N ASP A 124 20.36 31.72 6.90
CA ASP A 124 19.21 31.51 7.79
C ASP A 124 18.64 30.08 7.67
N GLU A 125 18.57 29.55 6.45
CA GLU A 125 18.14 28.17 6.21
C GLU A 125 19.11 27.15 6.82
N LEU A 126 20.42 27.40 6.71
CA LEU A 126 21.44 26.54 7.31
C LEU A 126 21.37 26.56 8.84
N GLN A 127 21.21 27.74 9.44
CA GLN A 127 21.04 27.89 10.87
C GLN A 127 19.78 27.14 11.36
N GLN A 128 18.67 27.24 10.62
CA GLN A 128 17.45 26.51 10.97
C GLN A 128 17.64 24.98 10.94
N VAL A 129 18.35 24.47 9.93
CA VAL A 129 18.69 23.04 9.81
C VAL A 129 19.60 22.60 10.95
N GLU A 130 20.62 23.39 11.29
CA GLU A 130 21.52 23.12 12.42
C GLU A 130 20.76 23.04 13.75
N GLU A 131 19.94 24.06 14.06
CA GLU A 131 19.14 24.07 15.28
C GLU A 131 18.18 22.87 15.36
N GLN A 132 17.57 22.48 14.25
CA GLN A 132 16.68 21.33 14.19
C GLN A 132 17.44 20.01 14.42
N LEU A 133 18.63 19.86 13.84
CA LEU A 133 19.48 18.70 14.04
C LEU A 133 19.97 18.62 15.49
N GLU A 134 20.41 19.73 16.07
CA GLU A 134 20.89 19.77 17.45
C GLU A 134 19.79 19.39 18.45
N ARG A 135 18.59 19.97 18.31
CA ARG A 135 17.43 19.65 19.15
C ARG A 135 17.05 18.18 19.04
N SER A 136 16.92 17.66 17.81
CA SER A 136 16.50 16.27 17.59
C SER A 136 17.55 15.27 18.13
N LEU A 137 18.83 15.54 17.91
CA LEU A 137 19.93 14.73 18.39
C LEU A 137 20.06 14.77 19.92
N SER A 138 19.82 15.92 20.56
CA SER A 138 19.74 16.02 22.02
C SER A 138 18.64 15.13 22.59
N CYS A 139 17.43 15.18 22.01
CA CYS A 139 16.31 14.31 22.39
C CYS A 139 16.63 12.82 22.22
N ILE A 140 17.21 12.43 21.08
CA ILE A 140 17.60 11.04 20.80
C ILE A 140 18.63 10.55 21.81
N ARG A 141 19.67 11.35 22.08
CA ARG A 141 20.70 11.02 23.08
C ARG A 141 20.10 10.88 24.48
N ALA A 142 19.23 11.79 24.88
CA ALA A 142 18.55 11.72 26.18
C ALA A 142 17.74 10.44 26.32
N ARG A 143 16.96 10.07 25.29
CA ARG A 143 16.17 8.83 25.29
C ARG A 143 17.05 7.59 25.32
N LYS A 144 18.12 7.54 24.50
CA LYS A 144 19.08 6.43 24.49
C LYS A 144 19.76 6.25 25.85
N ASN A 145 20.18 7.36 26.47
CA ASN A 145 20.80 7.33 27.80
C ASN A 145 19.81 6.90 28.90
N LEU A 146 18.52 7.24 28.79
CA LEU A 146 17.50 6.75 29.71
C LEU A 146 17.36 5.22 29.61
N LEU A 147 17.20 4.69 28.40
CA LEU A 147 17.05 3.26 28.16
C LEU A 147 18.28 2.46 28.61
N LEU A 148 19.49 2.95 28.31
CA LEU A 148 20.73 2.32 28.76
C LEU A 148 20.84 2.28 30.29
N ARG A 149 20.40 3.35 30.98
CA ARG A 149 20.37 3.38 32.44
C ARG A 149 19.40 2.37 33.02
N GLU A 150 18.21 2.23 32.43
CA GLU A 150 17.22 1.23 32.82
C GLU A 150 17.77 -0.19 32.65
N GLN A 151 18.43 -0.49 31.52
CA GLN A 151 19.07 -1.78 31.28
C GLN A 151 20.21 -2.09 32.27
N ILE A 152 21.07 -1.12 32.54
CA ILE A 152 22.15 -1.28 33.53
C ILE A 152 21.57 -1.55 34.93
N ALA A 153 20.49 -0.85 35.31
CA ALA A 153 19.84 -1.05 36.59
C ALA A 153 19.24 -2.46 36.71
N HIS A 154 18.57 -2.93 35.64
CA HIS A 154 18.04 -4.29 35.58
C HIS A 154 19.15 -5.34 35.76
N LEU A 155 20.23 -5.25 34.96
CA LEU A 155 21.34 -6.21 35.02
C LEU A 155 22.04 -6.23 36.38
N LYS A 156 22.17 -5.08 37.05
CA LYS A 156 22.74 -5.01 38.40
C LYS A 156 21.87 -5.70 39.45
N GLU A 157 20.55 -5.61 39.34
CA GLU A 157 19.66 -6.32 40.26
C GLU A 157 19.69 -7.83 40.00
N GLU A 158 19.73 -8.24 38.73
CA GLU A 158 19.89 -9.65 38.34
C GLU A 158 21.21 -10.24 38.84
N GLU A 159 22.32 -9.52 38.66
CA GLU A 159 23.64 -9.89 39.20
C GLU A 159 23.57 -10.12 40.72
N LYS A 160 22.91 -9.21 41.45
CA LYS A 160 22.76 -9.30 42.91
C LYS A 160 21.93 -10.53 43.33
N ILE A 161 20.87 -10.85 42.60
CA ILE A 161 20.06 -12.04 42.83
C ILE A 161 20.90 -13.30 42.59
N LEU A 162 21.60 -13.37 41.46
CA LEU A 162 22.46 -14.49 41.09
C LEU A 162 23.62 -14.67 42.08
N MET A 163 24.22 -13.59 42.60
CA MET A 163 25.26 -13.67 43.63
C MET A 163 24.74 -14.28 44.93
N LYS A 164 23.54 -13.91 45.37
CA LYS A 164 22.90 -14.51 46.56
C LYS A 164 22.65 -16.00 46.35
N GLN A 165 22.06 -16.37 45.21
CA GLN A 165 21.80 -17.77 44.87
C GLN A 165 23.09 -18.59 44.82
N ASN A 166 24.16 -18.05 44.20
CA ASN A 166 25.46 -18.71 44.16
C ASN A 166 26.08 -18.87 45.55
N ALA A 167 25.95 -17.88 46.45
CA ALA A 167 26.44 -17.98 47.81
C ALA A 167 25.68 -19.07 48.61
N ASP A 168 24.36 -19.17 48.43
CA ASP A 168 23.55 -20.20 49.07
C ASP A 168 23.86 -21.60 48.53
N LEU A 169 24.08 -21.73 47.21
CA LEU A 169 24.51 -22.99 46.60
C LEU A 169 25.89 -23.43 47.11
N ARG A 170 26.85 -22.51 47.24
CA ARG A 170 28.18 -22.81 47.81
C ARG A 170 28.09 -23.32 49.25
N LYS A 171 27.27 -22.68 50.10
CA LYS A 171 27.00 -23.18 51.46
C LYS A 171 26.40 -24.58 51.46
N ARG A 172 25.48 -24.88 50.54
CA ARG A 172 24.89 -26.23 50.41
C ARG A 172 25.91 -27.27 49.96
N ILE A 173 26.86 -26.90 49.09
CA ILE A 173 27.94 -27.78 48.64
C ILE A 173 28.93 -28.05 49.79
N GLU A 174 29.28 -27.05 50.61
CA GLU A 174 30.14 -27.23 51.79
C GLU A 174 29.53 -28.16 52.86
N VAL A 175 28.19 -28.28 52.90
CA VAL A 175 27.45 -29.14 53.83
C VAL A 175 27.28 -30.57 53.28
N LEU A 176 27.59 -30.83 52.01
CA LEU A 176 27.63 -32.18 51.45
C LEU A 176 29.00 -32.84 51.71
N PRO A 177 29.07 -34.06 52.29
CA PRO A 177 30.32 -34.80 52.37
C PRO A 177 30.81 -35.12 50.95
N LEU A 178 32.12 -35.03 50.74
CA LEU A 178 32.83 -35.40 49.50
C LEU A 178 32.37 -36.76 48.94
N SER A 179 31.37 -36.73 48.08
CA SER A 179 31.13 -37.74 47.06
C SER A 179 30.20 -37.11 46.02
N LEU A 180 30.75 -36.81 44.85
CA LEU A 180 30.11 -37.08 43.55
C LEU A 180 31.06 -36.62 42.43
N THR A 181 31.48 -37.63 41.69
CA THR A 181 32.28 -37.68 40.47
C THR A 181 32.03 -36.51 39.52
N ILE A 182 33.14 -35.90 39.08
CA ILE A 182 33.20 -35.00 37.92
C ILE A 182 32.67 -35.78 36.70
N VAL A 183 31.52 -35.38 36.18
CA VAL A 183 31.06 -35.75 34.83
C VAL A 183 31.08 -34.46 34.01
N PRO A 184 31.72 -34.42 32.83
CA PRO A 184 31.67 -33.24 31.97
C PRO A 184 30.23 -33.10 31.47
N ARG A 185 29.57 -31.99 31.81
CA ARG A 185 28.24 -31.68 31.28
C ARG A 185 28.43 -30.86 30.00
N GLU A 186 27.90 -31.40 28.93
CA GLU A 186 27.83 -30.81 27.59
C GLU A 186 27.21 -29.40 27.67
N GLU A 187 27.72 -28.50 26.82
CA GLU A 187 27.30 -27.12 26.67
C GLU A 187 25.83 -27.07 26.23
N GLU A 188 24.90 -26.81 27.16
CA GLU A 188 23.55 -26.38 26.80
C GLU A 188 23.57 -24.89 26.49
N ASP A 189 23.65 -24.61 25.20
CA ASP A 189 23.59 -23.33 24.54
C ASP A 189 22.25 -22.64 24.84
N SER A 190 22.18 -21.93 25.97
CA SER A 190 21.05 -21.06 26.31
C SER A 190 21.12 -19.82 25.42
N GLN A 191 20.29 -19.84 24.37
CA GLN A 191 20.08 -18.74 23.44
C GLN A 191 19.94 -17.39 24.17
N ARG A 192 21.05 -16.64 24.27
CA ARG A 192 21.03 -15.22 24.57
C ARG A 192 20.43 -14.55 23.35
N GLN A 193 19.18 -14.15 23.44
CA GLN A 193 18.57 -13.25 22.46
C GLN A 193 19.21 -11.86 22.65
N THR A 194 20.39 -11.65 22.09
CA THR A 194 20.88 -10.30 21.79
C THR A 194 19.92 -9.71 20.77
N MET A 195 18.99 -8.89 21.25
CA MET A 195 18.28 -7.96 20.37
C MET A 195 19.30 -6.92 19.90
N GLU A 196 20.01 -7.24 18.81
CA GLU A 196 20.68 -6.21 18.03
C GLU A 196 19.62 -5.25 17.52
N ILE A 197 19.64 -4.02 18.03
CA ILE A 197 18.86 -2.94 17.46
C ILE A 197 19.66 -2.49 16.24
N GLU A 198 19.37 -3.10 15.09
CA GLU A 198 19.79 -2.58 13.79
C GLU A 198 19.12 -1.21 13.61
N THR A 199 19.89 -0.15 13.83
CA THR A 199 19.57 1.16 13.27
C THR A 199 20.45 1.33 12.04
N GLU A 200 19.86 1.61 10.88
CA GLU A 200 20.55 1.90 9.60
C GLU A 200 21.43 3.18 9.63
N LEU A 201 21.81 3.68 10.81
CA LEU A 201 22.69 4.81 11.02
C LEU A 201 24.15 4.33 11.06
N SER A 202 24.79 4.30 9.89
CA SER A 202 26.24 4.25 9.80
C SER A 202 26.81 5.67 9.97
N ILE A 203 27.64 5.87 11.00
CA ILE A 203 28.48 7.08 11.13
C ILE A 203 29.89 6.66 10.71
N GLY A 204 30.24 6.95 9.47
CA GLY A 204 31.55 6.68 8.88
C GLY A 204 31.60 7.10 7.41
N LEU A 205 32.78 7.43 6.89
CA LEU A 205 32.94 7.82 5.48
C LEU A 205 32.52 6.66 4.56
N PRO A 206 31.74 6.93 3.48
CA PRO A 206 31.25 5.89 2.60
C PRO A 206 32.41 5.21 1.86
N GLN A 207 32.48 3.88 1.98
CA GLN A 207 33.41 3.04 1.23
C GLN A 207 33.10 3.17 -0.27
N ARG A 208 34.08 3.62 -1.05
CA ARG A 208 34.04 3.58 -2.52
C ARG A 208 33.87 2.13 -2.96
N GLN A 209 32.70 1.78 -3.50
CA GLN A 209 32.53 0.54 -4.23
C GLN A 209 33.34 0.65 -5.54
N SER A 210 34.44 -0.09 -5.61
CA SER A 210 35.17 -0.35 -6.85
C SER A 210 34.35 -1.32 -7.70
N SER A 211 34.01 -0.88 -8.90
CA SER A 211 33.45 -1.68 -9.98
C SER A 211 34.37 -2.86 -10.35
N HIS A 212 33.80 -4.06 -10.38
CA HIS A 212 34.22 -5.16 -11.26
C HIS A 212 32.99 -5.85 -11.82
#